data_AF-A0A9D5NU26-F1
#
_entry.id   AF-A0A9D5NU26-F1
#
_cell.length_a   1.000
_cell.length_b   1.000
_cell.length_c   1.000
_cell.angle_alpha   90.00
_cell.angle_beta   90.00
_cell.angle_gamma   90.00
#
_symmetry.space_group_name_H-M   'P 1'
#
loop_
_entity.id
_entity.type
_entity.pdbx_description
1 polymer ?
#
loop_
_entity_poly.entity_id
_entity_poly.type
_entity_poly.pdbx_seq_one_letter_code
_entity_poly.pdbx_strand_id
1 'polypeptide(L)' 'MKALGNYLGLALVLAGAILLMVAYWVGWTSSNLVLSGGLLLVVLGAILHIRAQKKGEKY' A
#
# COMPACT_ATOMS: atom_id res chain seq x y z
N MET A 1 -10.72 -13.26 14.61
CA MET A 1 -10.11 -12.70 13.38
C MET A 1 -9.77 -11.20 13.49
N LYS A 2 -9.25 -10.70 14.64
CA LYS A 2 -8.89 -9.26 14.79
C LYS A 2 -7.45 -8.93 14.37
N ALA A 3 -6.53 -9.89 14.45
CA ALA A 3 -5.11 -9.66 14.19
C ALA A 3 -4.79 -9.38 12.70
N LEU A 4 -5.48 -10.03 11.75
CA LEU A 4 -5.22 -9.83 10.32
C LEU A 4 -5.52 -8.40 9.83
N GLY A 5 -6.53 -7.75 10.44
CA GLY A 5 -6.97 -6.40 10.07
C GLY A 5 -5.91 -5.33 10.24
N ASN A 6 -5.03 -5.46 11.24
CA ASN A 6 -4.00 -4.46 11.53
C ASN A 6 -2.85 -4.48 10.52
N TYR A 7 -2.54 -5.64 9.94
CA TYR A 7 -1.41 -5.79 9.03
C TYR A 7 -1.79 -5.63 7.55
N LEU A 8 -3.09 -5.69 7.22
CA LEU A 8 -3.57 -5.53 5.85
C LEU A 8 -3.18 -4.19 5.22
N GLY A 9 -3.26 -3.09 5.97
CA GLY A 9 -2.85 -1.77 5.48
C GLY A 9 -1.35 -1.72 5.16
N LEU A 10 -0.52 -2.27 6.05
CA LEU A 10 0.93 -2.33 5.87
C LEU A 10 1.31 -3.21 4.67
N ALA A 11 0.67 -4.37 4.54
CA ALA A 11 0.89 -5.28 3.42
C ALA A 11 0.53 -4.63 2.07
N LEU A 12 -0.55 -3.82 2.03
CA LEU A 12 -0.96 -3.12 0.83
C LEU A 12 0.03 -2.00 0.44
N VAL A 13 0.57 -1.27 1.42
CA VAL A 13 1.65 -0.29 1.21
C VAL A 13 2.89 -0.97 0.64
N LEU A 14 3.31 -2.09 1.24
CA LEU A 14 4.46 -2.87 0.78
C LEU A 14 4.27 -3.39 -0.64
N ALA A 15 3.08 -3.92 -0.96
CA ALA A 15 2.76 -4.39 -2.30
C ALA A 15 2.84 -3.26 -3.34
N GLY A 16 2.29 -2.08 -3.04
CA GLY A 16 2.39 -0.91 -3.91
C GLY A 16 3.83 -0.43 -4.09
N ALA A 17 4.63 -0.42 -3.01
CA ALA A 17 6.05 -0.05 -3.08
C ALA A 17 6.87 -1.04 -3.92
N ILE A 18 6.66 -2.35 -3.74
CA ILE A 18 7.31 -3.38 -4.55
C ILE A 18 6.93 -3.23 -6.03
N LEU A 19 5.64 -2.98 -6.33
CA LEU A 19 5.18 -2.78 -7.70
C LEU A 19 5.87 -1.57 -8.36
N LEU A 20 6.03 -0.45 -7.63
CA LEU A 20 6.76 0.72 -8.13
C LEU A 20 8.25 0.42 -8.33
N MET A 21 8.86 -0.35 -7.43
CA MET A 21 10.27 -0.74 -7.54
C MET A 21 10.51 -1.65 -8.75
N VAL A 22 9.62 -2.61 -8.99
CA VAL A 22 9.64 -3.47 -10.18
C VAL A 22 9.39 -2.64 -11.44
N ALA A 23 8.42 -1.72 -11.42
CA ALA A 23 8.15 -0.85 -12.55
C ALA A 23 9.37 0.01 -12.93
N TYR A 24 10.12 0.49 -11.93
CA TYR A 24 11.38 1.19 -12.16
C TYR A 24 12.43 0.27 -12.79
N TRP A 25 12.60 -0.95 -12.26
CA TRP A 25 13.62 -1.88 -12.74
C TRP A 25 13.37 -2.38 -14.16
N VAL A 26 12.10 -2.61 -14.51
CA VAL A 26 11.67 -3.05 -15.86
C VAL A 26 11.67 -1.88 -16.86
N GLY A 27 11.79 -0.63 -16.40
CA GLY A 27 11.75 0.56 -17.26
C GLY A 27 10.34 1.00 -17.63
N TRP A 28 9.32 0.56 -16.89
CA TRP A 28 7.92 1.02 -17.03
C TRP A 28 7.67 2.43 -16.45
N THR A 29 8.72 3.24 -16.34
CA THR A 29 8.67 4.63 -15.83
C THR A 29 7.89 5.58 -16.74
N SER A 30 7.68 5.21 -18.00
CA SER A 30 6.83 5.95 -18.95
C SER A 30 5.36 5.51 -18.91
N SER A 31 5.05 4.40 -18.22
CA SER A 31 3.70 3.86 -18.14
C SER A 31 2.93 4.51 -16.98
N ASN A 32 2.24 5.61 -17.28
CA ASN A 32 1.42 6.35 -16.30
C ASN A 32 0.41 5.45 -15.57
N LEU A 33 -0.09 4.40 -16.23
CA LEU A 33 -1.07 3.48 -15.66
C LEU A 33 -0.45 2.59 -14.56
N VAL A 34 0.79 2.13 -14.75
CA VAL A 34 1.52 1.32 -13.76
C VAL A 34 1.93 2.17 -12.56
N LEU A 35 2.47 3.36 -12.83
CA LEU A 35 2.88 4.31 -11.78
C LEU A 35 1.68 4.79 -10.93
N SER A 36 0.57 5.17 -11.59
CA SER A 36 -0.63 5.60 -10.87
C SER A 36 -1.27 4.44 -10.10
N GLY A 37 -1.26 3.22 -10.64
CA GLY A 37 -1.72 2.03 -9.93
C GLY A 37 -0.91 1.75 -8.67
N GLY A 38 0.42 1.76 -8.76
CA GLY A 38 1.31 1.59 -7.61
C GLY A 38 1.15 2.70 -6.57
N LEU A 39 1.03 3.95 -7.00
CA LEU A 39 0.79 5.09 -6.13
C LEU A 39 -0.55 4.97 -5.40
N LEU A 40 -1.63 4.62 -6.11
CA LEU A 40 -2.95 4.43 -5.51
C LEU A 40 -2.94 3.31 -4.47
N LEU A 41 -2.25 2.20 -4.74
CA LEU A 41 -2.06 1.11 -3.78
C LEU A 41 -1.38 1.57 -2.49
N VAL A 42 -0.30 2.35 -2.62
CA VAL A 42 0.42 2.92 -1.46
C VAL A 42 -0.48 3.87 -0.68
N VAL A 43 -1.17 4.79 -1.35
CA VAL A 43 -2.06 5.77 -0.69
C VAL A 43 -3.21 5.08 0.03
N LEU A 44 -3.90 4.14 -0.62
CA LEU A 44 -5.00 3.39 -0.01
C LEU A 44 -4.51 2.52 1.14
N GLY A 45 -3.36 1.85 0.99
CA GLY A 45 -2.73 1.08 2.05
C GLY A 45 -2.41 1.93 3.27
N ALA A 46 -1.85 3.12 3.07
CA ALA A 46 -1.52 4.05 4.15
C ALA A 46 -2.78 4.53 4.89
N ILE A 47 -3.84 4.90 4.16
CA ILE A 47 -5.12 5.30 4.75
C ILE A 47 -5.71 4.15 5.59
N LEU A 48 -5.73 2.94 5.05
CA LEU A 48 -6.23 1.75 5.75
C LEU A 48 -5.37 1.43 6.99
N HIS A 49 -4.04 1.56 6.88
CA HIS A 49 -3.13 1.33 7.99
C HIS A 49 -3.37 2.32 9.14
N ILE A 50 -3.46 3.62 8.83
CA ILE A 50 -3.73 4.67 9.83
C ILE A 50 -5.11 4.46 10.46
N ARG A 51 -6.14 4.11 9.66
CA ARG A 51 -7.49 3.82 10.18
C ARG A 51 -7.51 2.58 11.08
N ALA A 52 -6.74 1.55 10.73
CA ALA A 52 -6.61 0.34 11.55
C ALA A 52 -5.88 0.65 12.87
N GLN A 53 -4.79 1.41 12.83
CA GLN A 53 -4.07 1.86 14.02
C GLN A 53 -4.97 2.69 14.96
N LYS A 54 -5.70 3.67 14.42
CA LYS A 54 -6.65 4.48 15.21
C LYS A 54 -7.78 3.67 15.84
N LYS A 55 -8.20 2.55 15.21
CA LYS A 55 -9.18 1.63 15.80
C LYS A 55 -8.56 0.75 16.89
N GLY A 56 -7.27 0.42 16.77
CA GLY A 56 -6.53 -0.36 17.77
C GLY A 56 -6.18 0.43 19.02
N GLU A 57 -5.89 1.73 18.90
CA GLU A 57 -5.52 2.64 19.99
C GLU A 57 -6.66 2.95 20.98
N LYS A 58 -7.90 2.57 20.66
CA LYS A 58 -9.06 2.82 21.53
C LYS A 58 -9.23 1.83 22.69
N TYR A 59 -8.22 0.99 22.96
CA TYR A 59 -8.16 0.08 24.10
C TYR A 59 -6.75 -0.01 24.66
#